data_AF-A0A4P6P370-F1
#
_entry.id   AF-A0A4P6P370-F1
#
_cell.length_a   1.000
_cell.length_b   1.000
_cell.length_c   1.000
_cell.angle_alpha   90.00
_cell.angle_beta   90.00
_cell.angle_gamma   90.00
#
_symmetry.space_group_name_H-M   'P 1'
#
loop_
_entity.id
_entity.type
_entity.pdbx_description
1 polymer ?
#
loop_
_entity_poly.entity_id
_entity_poly.type
_entity_poly.pdbx_seq_one_letter_code
_entity_poly.pdbx_strand_id
1 'polypeptide(L)'
;MSVSNKTKSALFYVVILLMSCAIVLAFVFPSPLVAVLPVAPALMLMPMLRQKHIRQIKWSNDYNLGIDYIDEDHKKLVHLLNQFSIAYDYAQCEEFERDALHELVRYTKYHFRREEALMEEYGYPNLEAHKEEHKAMIDAVDGYVKIYQEQGHESLKQVTNLLEFWLINHIKEADKEYSNYLERLGADVFDID
;
A
#
# COMPACT_ATOMS: atom_id res chain seq x y z
N MET A 1 -4.74 13.60 14.41
CA MET A 1 -3.46 13.88 15.11
C MET A 1 -2.75 12.56 15.31
N SER A 2 -1.55 12.36 14.77
CA SER A 2 -0.80 11.13 15.03
C SER A 2 -0.20 11.19 16.44
N VAL A 3 -0.39 10.13 17.21
CA VAL A 3 0.17 10.00 18.56
C VAL A 3 1.66 9.66 18.42
N SER A 4 2.53 10.41 19.10
CA SER A 4 3.99 10.18 19.01
C SER A 4 4.40 8.80 19.55
N ASN A 5 5.51 8.23 19.06
CA ASN A 5 6.00 6.93 19.53
C ASN A 5 6.27 6.92 21.04
N LYS A 6 6.78 8.02 21.61
CA LYS A 6 6.96 8.16 23.08
C LYS A 6 5.65 8.07 23.84
N THR A 7 4.58 8.68 23.28
CA THR A 7 3.24 8.63 23.86
C THR A 7 2.63 7.23 23.74
N LYS A 8 2.88 6.50 22.64
CA LYS A 8 2.46 5.08 22.48
C LYS A 8 3.16 4.18 23.49
N SER A 9 4.47 4.34 23.69
CA SER A 9 5.22 3.59 24.70
C SER A 9 4.72 3.87 26.12
N ALA A 10 4.50 5.14 26.47
CA ALA A 10 3.93 5.50 27.78
C ALA A 10 2.55 4.87 27.99
N LEU A 11 1.69 4.93 26.98
CA LEU A 11 0.36 4.32 27.00
C LEU A 11 0.43 2.78 27.15
N PHE A 12 1.44 2.13 26.55
CA PHE A 12 1.63 0.68 26.60
C PHE A 12 1.94 0.24 28.04
N TYR A 13 2.83 0.97 28.72
CA TYR A 13 3.12 0.73 30.13
C TYR A 13 1.90 0.97 31.02
N VAL A 14 1.07 1.98 30.72
CA VAL A 14 -0.20 2.20 31.44
C VAL A 14 -1.15 1.02 31.28
N VAL A 15 -1.30 0.47 30.07
CA VAL A 15 -2.14 -0.72 29.84
C VAL A 15 -1.60 -1.95 30.58
N ILE A 16 -0.28 -2.18 30.57
CA ILE A 16 0.35 -3.27 31.35
C ILE A 16 0.08 -3.10 32.85
N LEU A 17 0.23 -1.88 33.37
CA LEU A 17 -0.01 -1.56 34.78
C LEU A 17 -1.47 -1.79 35.19
N LEU A 18 -2.42 -1.42 34.32
CA LEU A 18 -3.85 -1.66 34.55
C LEU A 18 -4.17 -3.16 34.55
N MET A 19 -3.60 -3.92 33.61
CA MET A 19 -3.79 -5.37 33.54
C MET A 19 -3.16 -6.08 34.75
N SER A 20 -1.97 -5.69 35.20
CA SER A 20 -1.35 -6.26 36.40
C SER A 20 -2.12 -5.90 37.67
N CYS A 21 -2.66 -4.67 37.77
CA CYS A 21 -3.55 -4.25 38.84
C CYS A 21 -4.84 -5.09 38.88
N ALA A 22 -5.44 -5.38 37.73
CA ALA A 22 -6.61 -6.25 37.62
C ALA A 22 -6.37 -7.64 38.22
N ILE A 23 -5.21 -8.23 37.90
CA ILE A 23 -4.80 -9.54 38.41
C ILE A 23 -4.66 -9.49 39.94
N VAL A 24 -3.94 -8.51 40.48
CA VAL A 24 -3.76 -8.36 41.93
C VAL A 24 -5.11 -8.19 42.65
N LEU A 25 -6.00 -7.33 42.13
CA LEU A 25 -7.31 -7.09 42.71
C LEU A 25 -8.20 -8.34 42.69
N ALA A 26 -8.10 -9.18 41.65
CA ALA A 26 -8.82 -10.45 41.58
C ALA A 26 -8.37 -11.47 42.65
N PHE A 27 -7.10 -11.42 43.07
CA PHE A 27 -6.58 -12.25 44.16
C PHE A 27 -6.92 -11.71 45.56
N VAL A 28 -6.94 -10.39 45.72
CA VAL A 28 -7.15 -9.75 47.04
C VAL A 28 -8.64 -9.62 47.39
N PHE A 29 -9.51 -9.42 46.40
CA PHE A 29 -10.94 -9.21 46.61
C PHE A 29 -11.75 -10.26 45.85
N PRO A 30 -12.59 -11.07 46.52
CA PRO A 30 -13.40 -12.10 45.86
C PRO A 30 -14.59 -11.54 45.04
N SER A 31 -14.63 -10.23 44.81
CA SER A 31 -15.68 -9.58 44.02
C SER A 31 -15.22 -9.36 42.58
N PRO A 32 -15.91 -9.95 41.58
CA PRO A 32 -15.56 -9.77 40.17
C PRO A 32 -15.69 -8.32 39.69
N LEU A 33 -16.54 -7.52 40.35
CA LEU A 33 -16.79 -6.13 39.99
C LEU A 33 -15.54 -5.24 40.21
N VAL A 34 -14.71 -5.58 41.20
CA VAL A 34 -13.47 -4.87 41.54
C VAL A 34 -12.37 -5.15 40.51
N ALA A 35 -12.30 -6.39 40.00
CA ALA A 35 -11.30 -6.79 39.01
C ALA A 35 -11.55 -6.19 37.61
N VAL A 36 -12.81 -5.86 37.27
CA VAL A 36 -13.19 -5.27 35.98
C VAL A 36 -12.86 -3.77 35.89
N LEU A 37 -12.79 -3.07 37.02
CA LEU A 37 -12.53 -1.63 37.09
C LEU A 37 -11.27 -1.18 36.32
N PRO A 38 -10.10 -1.85 36.43
CA PRO A 38 -8.92 -1.52 35.65
C PRO A 38 -8.92 -2.09 34.21
N VAL A 39 -9.74 -3.10 33.90
CA VAL A 39 -9.80 -3.72 32.57
C VAL A 39 -10.51 -2.82 31.54
N ALA A 40 -11.60 -2.15 31.94
CA ALA A 40 -12.34 -1.27 31.02
C ALA A 40 -11.50 -0.08 30.49
N PRO A 41 -10.73 0.65 31.33
CA PRO A 41 -9.79 1.66 30.84
C PRO A 41 -8.67 1.06 29.97
N ALA A 42 -8.14 -0.12 30.31
CA ALA A 42 -7.12 -0.78 29.50
C ALA A 42 -7.63 -1.08 28.07
N LEU A 43 -8.86 -1.60 27.95
CA LEU A 43 -9.52 -1.86 26.66
C LEU A 43 -9.80 -0.57 25.88
N MET A 44 -10.21 0.51 26.54
CA MET A 44 -10.41 1.81 25.88
C MET A 44 -9.11 2.43 25.35
N LEU A 45 -7.97 2.13 25.99
CA LEU A 45 -6.65 2.64 25.57
C LEU A 45 -5.98 1.77 24.49
N MET A 46 -6.39 0.50 24.31
CA MET A 46 -5.81 -0.39 23.28
C MET A 46 -5.86 0.16 21.84
N PRO A 47 -6.97 0.76 21.36
CA PRO A 47 -7.01 1.34 20.01
C PRO A 47 -5.99 2.46 19.79
N MET A 48 -5.61 3.18 20.85
CA MET A 48 -4.60 4.25 20.78
C MET A 48 -3.16 3.71 20.73
N LEU A 49 -2.92 2.46 21.19
CA LEU A 49 -1.64 1.76 21.05
C LEU A 49 -1.42 1.24 19.63
N ARG A 50 -2.50 0.81 18.97
CA ARG A 50 -2.48 0.23 17.62
C ARG A 50 -2.96 1.22 16.56
N GLN A 51 -2.39 2.44 16.57
CA GLN A 51 -2.63 3.40 15.50
C GLN A 51 -1.42 3.44 14.55
N LYS A 52 -1.38 2.53 13.58
CA LYS A 52 -0.60 2.72 12.35
C LYS A 52 -1.55 3.42 11.37
N HIS A 53 -1.14 4.57 10.86
CA HIS A 53 -1.93 5.28 9.85
C HIS A 53 -1.78 4.51 8.54
N ILE A 54 -2.79 3.72 8.20
CA ILE A 54 -2.87 3.07 6.89
C ILE A 54 -2.98 4.20 5.86
N ARG A 55 -1.92 4.40 5.07
CA ARG A 55 -2.07 5.18 3.84
C ARG A 55 -2.74 4.27 2.83
N GLN A 56 -4.00 4.60 2.55
CA GLN A 56 -4.73 4.03 1.44
C GLN A 56 -4.78 5.06 0.33
N ILE A 57 -4.30 4.67 -0.84
CA ILE A 57 -4.48 5.42 -2.06
C ILE A 57 -5.95 5.29 -2.43
N LYS A 58 -6.64 6.42 -2.54
CA LYS A 58 -8.00 6.48 -3.06
C LYS A 58 -7.93 6.82 -4.54
N TRP A 59 -8.67 6.06 -5.34
CA TRP A 59 -8.82 6.39 -6.76
C TRP A 59 -9.41 7.80 -6.92
N SER A 60 -8.82 8.58 -7.82
CA SER A 60 -9.33 9.89 -8.25
C SER A 60 -9.62 9.82 -9.75
N ASN A 61 -10.64 10.57 -10.20
CA ASN A 61 -10.92 10.69 -11.63
C ASN A 61 -9.76 11.34 -12.41
N ASP A 62 -8.86 12.05 -11.72
CA ASP A 62 -7.65 12.62 -12.33
C ASP A 62 -6.66 11.55 -12.83
N TYR A 63 -6.85 10.28 -12.43
CA TYR A 63 -6.04 9.15 -12.87
C TYR A 63 -6.62 8.47 -14.11
N ASN A 64 -7.82 8.86 -14.55
CA ASN A 64 -8.43 8.26 -15.73
C ASN A 64 -7.72 8.76 -17.00
N LEU A 65 -7.30 7.79 -17.81
CA LEU A 65 -6.80 8.01 -19.16
C LEU A 65 -7.92 8.00 -20.19
N GLY A 66 -9.11 7.46 -19.84
CA GLY A 66 -10.23 7.27 -20.76
C GLY A 66 -10.12 5.99 -21.59
N ILE A 67 -9.16 5.12 -21.27
CA ILE A 67 -8.96 3.83 -21.93
C ILE A 67 -9.35 2.77 -20.91
N ASP A 68 -10.57 2.23 -21.01
CA ASP A 68 -11.22 1.51 -19.91
C ASP A 68 -10.39 0.37 -19.35
N TYR A 69 -9.79 -0.45 -20.22
CA TYR A 69 -9.01 -1.60 -19.77
C TYR A 69 -7.68 -1.23 -19.12
N ILE A 70 -7.14 -0.03 -19.40
CA ILE A 70 -5.95 0.52 -18.75
C ILE A 70 -6.36 1.13 -17.41
N ASP A 71 -7.47 1.90 -17.37
CA ASP A 71 -8.00 2.48 -16.14
C ASP A 71 -8.35 1.38 -15.12
N GLU A 72 -8.89 0.24 -15.57
CA GLU A 72 -9.13 -0.93 -14.72
C GLU A 72 -7.83 -1.59 -14.22
N ASP A 73 -6.78 -1.62 -15.04
CA ASP A 73 -5.46 -2.09 -14.61
C ASP A 73 -4.87 -1.19 -13.53
N HIS A 74 -4.94 0.13 -13.71
CA HIS A 74 -4.47 1.10 -12.73
C HIS A 74 -5.25 1.02 -11.41
N LYS A 75 -6.59 0.89 -11.47
CA LYS A 75 -7.43 0.66 -10.27
C LYS A 75 -7.01 -0.61 -9.55
N LYS A 76 -6.71 -1.68 -10.29
CA LYS A 76 -6.23 -2.94 -9.71
C LYS A 76 -4.83 -2.79 -9.12
N LEU A 77 -3.92 -2.05 -9.74
CA LEU A 77 -2.60 -1.75 -9.17
C LEU A 77 -2.71 -0.97 -7.87
N VAL A 78 -3.57 0.05 -7.83
CA VAL A 78 -3.88 0.80 -6.60
C VAL A 78 -4.45 -0.13 -5.52
N HIS A 79 -5.34 -1.05 -5.89
CA HIS A 79 -5.88 -2.05 -4.97
C HIS A 79 -4.78 -2.97 -4.39
N LEU A 80 -3.93 -3.54 -5.24
CA LEU A 80 -2.84 -4.42 -4.84
C LEU A 80 -1.81 -3.70 -3.95
N LEU A 81 -1.49 -2.44 -4.27
CA LEU A 81 -0.59 -1.62 -3.47
C LEU A 81 -1.19 -1.30 -2.09
N ASN A 82 -2.50 -1.05 -2.02
CA ASN A 82 -3.22 -0.91 -0.75
C ASN A 82 -3.22 -2.22 0.06
N GLN A 83 -3.40 -3.37 -0.58
CA GLN A 83 -3.31 -4.67 0.09
C GLN A 83 -1.91 -4.93 0.65
N PHE A 84 -0.88 -4.62 -0.12
CA PHE A 84 0.51 -4.73 0.31
C PHE A 84 0.83 -3.79 1.48
N SER A 85 0.35 -2.54 1.43
CA SER A 85 0.43 -1.57 2.53
C SER A 85 -0.23 -2.10 3.81
N ILE A 86 -1.39 -2.75 3.70
CA ILE A 86 -2.10 -3.38 4.83
C ILE A 86 -1.33 -4.59 5.38
N ALA A 87 -0.82 -5.46 4.50
CA ALA A 87 -0.03 -6.63 4.88
C ALA A 87 1.16 -6.22 5.76
N TYR A 88 1.88 -5.19 5.32
CA TYR A 88 2.96 -4.55 6.05
C TYR A 88 2.49 -3.84 7.32
N ASP A 89 1.38 -3.10 7.29
CA ASP A 89 0.97 -2.30 8.44
C ASP A 89 0.45 -3.09 9.63
N TYR A 90 -0.12 -4.26 9.38
CA TYR A 90 -0.61 -5.15 10.42
C TYR A 90 0.40 -6.22 10.86
N ALA A 91 1.64 -6.18 10.34
CA ALA A 91 2.66 -7.19 10.59
C ALA A 91 2.07 -8.61 10.47
N GLN A 92 1.42 -8.85 9.32
CA GLN A 92 0.95 -10.20 8.97
C GLN A 92 2.15 -11.16 8.90
N CYS A 93 1.91 -12.47 8.79
CA CYS A 93 3.03 -13.40 8.62
C CYS A 93 3.85 -13.04 7.36
N GLU A 94 5.16 -13.31 7.41
CA GLU A 94 6.11 -13.04 6.31
C GLU A 94 5.64 -13.63 4.96
N GLU A 95 4.96 -14.77 5.00
CA GLU A 95 4.35 -15.40 3.82
C GLU A 95 3.33 -14.48 3.14
N PHE A 96 2.45 -13.84 3.92
CA PHE A 96 1.42 -12.95 3.39
C PHE A 96 2.02 -11.66 2.80
N GLU A 97 3.07 -11.12 3.43
CA GLU A 97 3.80 -9.96 2.90
C GLU A 97 4.47 -10.27 1.55
N ARG A 98 5.13 -11.44 1.48
CA ARG A 98 5.79 -11.93 0.27
C ARG A 98 4.78 -12.17 -0.85
N ASP A 99 3.66 -12.82 -0.56
CA ASP A 99 2.64 -13.10 -1.56
C ASP A 99 2.00 -11.82 -2.11
N ALA A 100 1.71 -10.85 -1.24
CA ALA A 100 1.20 -9.54 -1.66
C ALA A 100 2.21 -8.79 -2.55
N LEU A 101 3.49 -8.81 -2.20
CA LEU A 101 4.55 -8.19 -3.01
C LEU A 101 4.70 -8.90 -4.37
N HIS A 102 4.71 -10.24 -4.37
CA HIS A 102 4.80 -11.03 -5.58
C HIS A 102 3.64 -10.75 -6.53
N GLU A 103 2.41 -10.70 -6.02
CA GLU A 103 1.23 -10.40 -6.83
C GLU A 103 1.28 -8.99 -7.41
N LEU A 104 1.69 -8.00 -6.61
CA LEU A 104 1.87 -6.62 -7.09
C LEU A 104 2.88 -6.56 -8.24
N VAL A 105 4.08 -7.12 -8.05
CA VAL A 105 5.14 -7.14 -9.08
C VAL A 105 4.68 -7.86 -10.36
N ARG A 106 4.03 -9.02 -10.19
CA ARG A 106 3.50 -9.81 -11.31
C ARG A 106 2.50 -9.01 -12.12
N TYR A 107 1.58 -8.31 -11.44
CA TYR A 107 0.56 -7.51 -12.11
C TYR A 107 1.13 -6.25 -12.77
N THR A 108 2.07 -5.56 -12.12
CA THR A 108 2.78 -4.41 -12.72
C THR A 108 3.47 -4.81 -14.02
N LYS A 109 4.22 -5.92 -14.03
CA LYS A 109 4.86 -6.43 -15.26
C LYS A 109 3.84 -6.78 -16.35
N TYR A 110 2.68 -7.28 -15.98
CA TYR A 110 1.60 -7.60 -16.92
C TYR A 110 0.99 -6.34 -17.53
N HIS A 111 0.69 -5.34 -16.69
CA HIS A 111 0.15 -4.06 -17.08
C HIS A 111 1.09 -3.30 -18.05
N PHE A 112 2.38 -3.16 -17.71
CA PHE A 112 3.37 -2.51 -18.57
C PHE A 112 3.43 -3.12 -19.97
N ARG A 113 3.39 -4.45 -20.09
CA ARG A 113 3.38 -5.11 -21.41
C ARG A 113 2.15 -4.76 -22.24
N ARG A 114 1.01 -4.49 -21.61
CA ARG A 114 -0.22 -4.09 -22.32
C ARG A 114 -0.15 -2.66 -22.80
N GLU A 115 0.36 -1.74 -21.96
CA GLU A 115 0.59 -0.35 -22.35
C GLU A 115 1.63 -0.25 -23.46
N GLU A 116 2.73 -0.98 -23.35
CA GLU A 116 3.76 -1.04 -24.38
C GLU A 116 3.22 -1.59 -25.71
N ALA A 117 2.41 -2.65 -25.67
CA ALA A 117 1.76 -3.20 -26.85
C ALA A 117 0.78 -2.19 -27.49
N LEU A 118 -0.01 -1.50 -26.66
CA LEU A 118 -0.92 -0.44 -27.13
C LEU A 118 -0.14 0.71 -27.78
N MET A 119 0.89 1.20 -27.12
CA MET A 119 1.75 2.27 -27.64
C MET A 119 2.45 1.86 -28.94
N GLU A 120 2.89 0.61 -29.05
CA GLU A 120 3.49 0.05 -30.27
C GLU A 120 2.48 -0.03 -31.41
N GLU A 121 1.27 -0.55 -31.14
CA GLU A 121 0.18 -0.69 -32.11
C GLU A 121 -0.18 0.64 -32.78
N TYR A 122 -0.25 1.72 -32.00
CA TYR A 122 -0.61 3.05 -32.49
C TYR A 122 0.60 3.93 -32.83
N GLY A 123 1.83 3.41 -32.74
CA GLY A 123 3.04 4.11 -33.14
C GLY A 123 3.38 5.34 -32.28
N TYR A 124 3.18 5.24 -30.96
CA TYR A 124 3.50 6.32 -30.02
C TYR A 124 5.00 6.69 -30.10
N PRO A 125 5.35 7.96 -30.40
CA PRO A 125 6.73 8.34 -30.69
C PRO A 125 7.73 8.16 -29.53
N ASN A 126 7.27 8.23 -28.28
CA ASN A 126 8.12 8.14 -27.10
C ASN A 126 8.09 6.75 -26.43
N LEU A 127 7.66 5.70 -27.13
CA LEU A 127 7.56 4.34 -26.61
C LEU A 127 8.84 3.86 -25.92
N GLU A 128 10.00 4.08 -26.54
CA GLU A 128 11.27 3.58 -25.99
C GLU A 128 11.63 4.30 -24.67
N ALA A 129 11.36 5.59 -24.55
CA ALA A 129 11.56 6.32 -23.29
C ALA A 129 10.61 5.81 -22.20
N HIS A 130 9.35 5.54 -22.55
CA HIS A 130 8.36 4.99 -21.61
C HIS A 130 8.75 3.58 -21.12
N LYS A 131 9.26 2.72 -22.02
CA LYS A 131 9.84 1.40 -21.65
C LYS A 131 11.03 1.52 -20.70
N GLU A 132 11.87 2.54 -20.85
CA GLU A 132 12.99 2.79 -19.94
C GLU A 132 12.50 3.14 -18.53
N GLU A 133 11.43 3.93 -18.40
CA GLU A 133 10.79 4.23 -17.11
C GLU A 133 10.22 2.96 -16.44
N HIS A 134 9.50 2.14 -17.21
CA HIS A 134 9.00 0.84 -16.76
C HIS A 134 10.14 -0.06 -16.28
N LYS A 135 11.21 -0.17 -17.07
CA LYS A 135 12.39 -0.97 -16.72
C LYS A 135 13.04 -0.47 -15.45
N ALA A 136 13.23 0.85 -15.30
CA ALA A 136 13.85 1.44 -14.12
C ALA A 136 13.02 1.16 -12.86
N MET A 137 11.69 1.20 -12.95
CA MET A 137 10.81 0.83 -11.85
C MET A 137 10.95 -0.65 -11.48
N ILE A 138 10.90 -1.56 -12.46
CA ILE A 138 11.09 -3.00 -12.20
C ILE A 138 12.45 -3.28 -11.54
N ASP A 139 13.52 -2.67 -12.04
CA ASP A 139 14.87 -2.86 -11.50
C ASP A 139 14.96 -2.33 -10.05
N ALA A 140 14.29 -1.22 -9.74
CA ALA A 140 14.19 -0.70 -8.37
C ALA A 140 13.47 -1.69 -7.44
N VAL A 141 12.32 -2.22 -7.86
CA VAL A 141 11.55 -3.18 -7.06
C VAL A 141 12.30 -4.49 -6.85
N ASP A 142 12.95 -5.03 -7.87
CA ASP A 142 13.78 -6.22 -7.75
C ASP A 142 14.97 -5.99 -6.78
N GLY A 143 15.50 -4.76 -6.73
CA GLY A 143 16.47 -4.34 -5.72
C GLY A 143 15.90 -4.39 -4.30
N TYR A 144 14.69 -3.89 -4.10
CA TYR A 144 14.02 -3.92 -2.79
C TYR A 144 13.61 -5.32 -2.34
N VAL A 145 13.21 -6.20 -3.25
CA VAL A 145 12.92 -7.61 -2.94
C VAL A 145 14.15 -8.29 -2.34
N LYS A 146 15.35 -7.99 -2.85
CA LYS A 146 16.61 -8.51 -2.27
C LYS A 146 16.86 -7.95 -0.87
N ILE A 147 16.68 -6.64 -0.68
CA ILE A 147 16.83 -6.00 0.62
C ILE A 147 15.83 -6.59 1.64
N TYR A 148 14.61 -6.90 1.22
CA TYR A 148 13.61 -7.56 2.06
C TYR A 148 14.06 -8.93 2.54
N GLN A 149 14.68 -9.72 1.67
CA GLN A 149 15.24 -11.03 2.05
C GLN A 149 16.37 -10.91 3.08
N GLU A 150 17.10 -9.80 3.10
CA GLU A 150 18.24 -9.57 4.02
C GLU A 150 17.85 -8.87 5.33
N GLN A 151 16.96 -7.87 5.26
CA GLN A 151 16.63 -6.95 6.36
C GLN A 151 15.22 -7.16 6.93
N GLY A 152 14.39 -7.99 6.29
CA GLY A 152 13.04 -8.30 6.71
C GLY A 152 12.10 -7.08 6.69
N HIS A 153 11.10 -7.13 7.57
CA HIS A 153 9.96 -6.23 7.65
C HIS A 153 10.28 -4.73 7.57
N GLU A 154 11.38 -4.26 8.16
CA GLU A 154 11.73 -2.82 8.21
C GLU A 154 12.04 -2.22 6.83
N SER A 155 12.45 -3.04 5.86
CA SER A 155 12.73 -2.60 4.49
C SER A 155 11.46 -2.25 3.70
N LEU A 156 10.31 -2.87 4.03
CA LEU A 156 9.08 -2.79 3.24
C LEU A 156 8.46 -1.39 3.21
N LYS A 157 8.65 -0.58 4.26
CA LYS A 157 8.12 0.78 4.32
C LYS A 157 8.63 1.67 3.19
N GLN A 158 9.92 1.52 2.84
CA GLN A 158 10.55 2.34 1.82
C GLN A 158 10.01 1.95 0.44
N VAL A 159 9.80 0.65 0.22
CA VAL A 159 9.20 0.09 -0.99
C VAL A 159 7.80 0.64 -1.22
N THR A 160 6.93 0.59 -0.21
CA THR A 160 5.54 1.04 -0.36
C THR A 160 5.45 2.52 -0.72
N ASN A 161 6.25 3.38 -0.08
CA ASN A 161 6.24 4.82 -0.39
C ASN A 161 6.79 5.11 -1.81
N LEU A 162 7.83 4.38 -2.23
CA LEU A 162 8.38 4.52 -3.57
C LEU A 162 7.35 4.13 -4.62
N LEU A 163 6.71 2.97 -4.44
CA LEU A 163 5.69 2.45 -5.35
C LEU A 163 4.47 3.37 -5.44
N GLU A 164 3.99 3.88 -4.30
CA GLU A 164 2.86 4.84 -4.26
C GLU A 164 3.20 6.13 -5.01
N PHE A 165 4.36 6.72 -4.71
CA PHE A 165 4.77 7.96 -5.35
C PHE A 165 4.96 7.79 -6.86
N TRP A 166 5.65 6.73 -7.27
CA TRP A 166 5.93 6.50 -8.68
C TRP A 166 4.66 6.18 -9.46
N LEU A 167 3.80 5.27 -8.99
CA LEU A 167 2.58 4.90 -9.70
C LEU A 167 1.70 6.13 -10.00
N ILE A 168 1.48 6.98 -9.00
CA ILE A 168 0.61 8.15 -9.17
C ILE A 168 1.22 9.20 -10.10
N ASN A 169 2.53 9.42 -10.04
CA ASN A 169 3.16 10.38 -10.95
C ASN A 169 3.28 9.83 -12.37
N HIS A 170 3.60 8.55 -12.53
CA HIS A 170 3.67 7.87 -13.82
C HIS A 170 2.34 7.96 -14.57
N ILE A 171 1.23 7.64 -13.90
CA ILE A 171 -0.12 7.75 -14.48
C ILE A 171 -0.42 9.18 -14.94
N LYS A 172 -0.11 10.17 -14.09
CA LYS A 172 -0.46 11.56 -14.34
C LYS A 172 0.39 12.25 -15.39
N GLU A 173 1.62 11.79 -15.55
CA GLU A 173 2.61 12.40 -16.44
C GLU A 173 2.79 11.51 -17.66
N ALA A 174 3.54 10.42 -17.55
CA ALA A 174 3.89 9.54 -18.64
C ALA A 174 2.68 8.87 -19.32
N ASP A 175 1.75 8.29 -18.54
CA ASP A 175 0.62 7.57 -19.14
C ASP A 175 -0.38 8.53 -19.79
N LYS A 176 -0.53 9.72 -19.18
CA LYS A 176 -1.38 10.76 -19.73
C LYS A 176 -0.86 11.28 -21.07
N GLU A 177 0.45 11.27 -21.30
CA GLU A 177 1.03 11.67 -22.59
C GLU A 177 0.63 10.75 -23.74
N TYR A 178 0.69 9.42 -23.56
CA TYR A 178 0.28 8.49 -24.62
C TYR A 178 -1.25 8.51 -24.79
N SER A 179 -2.01 8.62 -23.70
CA SER A 179 -3.48 8.77 -23.74
C SER A 179 -3.88 9.97 -24.61
N ASN A 180 -3.28 11.14 -24.38
CA ASN A 180 -3.52 12.34 -25.18
C ASN A 180 -3.09 12.17 -26.65
N TYR A 181 -2.06 11.36 -26.93
CA TYR A 181 -1.63 11.05 -28.28
C TYR A 181 -2.67 10.19 -29.01
N LEU A 182 -3.17 9.14 -28.37
CA LEU A 182 -4.19 8.24 -28.92
C LEU A 182 -5.51 8.98 -29.16
N GLU A 183 -5.91 9.88 -28.26
CA GLU A 183 -7.11 10.70 -28.41
C GLU A 183 -7.01 11.59 -29.66
N ARG A 184 -5.87 12.25 -29.87
CA ARG A 184 -5.62 13.06 -31.08
C ARG A 184 -5.59 12.24 -32.37
N LEU A 185 -5.21 10.96 -32.28
CA LEU A 185 -5.21 10.04 -33.42
C LEU A 185 -6.62 9.53 -33.76
N GLY A 186 -7.61 9.72 -32.87
CA GLY A 186 -8.95 9.15 -33.02
C GLY A 186 -8.94 7.63 -32.92
N ALA A 187 -8.05 7.07 -32.09
CA ALA A 187 -7.97 5.64 -31.87
C ALA A 187 -9.28 5.11 -31.25
N ASP A 188 -9.79 3.97 -31.74
CA ASP A 188 -11.04 3.33 -31.27
C ASP A 188 -10.89 2.63 -29.91
N VAL A 189 -9.95 3.09 -29.08
CA VAL A 189 -9.62 2.52 -27.76
C VAL A 189 -10.40 3.19 -26.62
N PHE A 190 -11.12 4.28 -26.93
CA PHE A 190 -11.92 5.05 -25.98
C PHE A 190 -13.40 4.65 -25.95
N ASP A 191 -13.85 3.78 -26.87
CA ASP A 191 -15.26 3.40 -27.07
C ASP A 191 -15.56 1.91 -26.77
N ILE A 192 -14.71 1.23 -25.99
CA ILE A 192 -14.88 -0.21 -25.68
C ILE A 192 -15.69 -0.37 -24.38
N ASP A 193 -17.02 -0.25 -24.48
CA ASP A 193 -18.02 -0.56 -23.43
C ASP A 193 -18.06 -2.06 -23.04
#